data_AF-A0A4S2H652-F1
#
_entry.id   AF-A0A4S2H652-F1
#
_cell.length_a   1.000
_cell.length_b   1.000
_cell.length_c   1.000
_cell.angle_alpha   90.00
_cell.angle_beta   90.00
_cell.angle_gamma   90.00
#
_symmetry.space_group_name_H-M   'P 1'
#
loop_
_entity.id
_entity.type
_entity.pdbx_description
1 polymer ?
#
loop_
_entity_poly.entity_id
_entity_poly.type
_entity_poly.pdbx_seq_one_letter_code
_entity_poly.pdbx_strand_id
1 'polypeptide(L)'
;MYQNASVLVNGNQAAQRPYGYVNFYTDLTPYLCEGENEIEIIADNADTPNARYYSGAGIYREVHLLTAGNSYITPEGIKITTKSQDAIRSSHNPISKAFLDACDEYGLYVMDETWDYWLICKNPYDQANESFKSWWKRDVDSMIGIDFNHPSVIMYSIGNEISELGTQEGQTLCA
;
A
#
# COMPACT_ATOMS: atom_id res chain seq x y z
N MET A 1 -2.97 6.29 -1.89
CA MET A 1 -3.36 7.35 -2.87
C MET A 1 -3.39 6.71 -4.23
N TYR A 2 -4.42 6.92 -5.04
CA TYR A 2 -4.54 6.25 -6.34
C TYR A 2 -4.37 7.26 -7.50
N GLN A 3 -3.32 7.18 -8.31
CA GLN A 3 -2.09 6.41 -8.15
C GLN A 3 -0.89 7.28 -8.58
N ASN A 4 0.30 6.69 -8.76
CA ASN A 4 1.52 7.43 -9.14
C ASN A 4 1.74 8.68 -8.29
N ALA A 5 1.72 8.49 -6.97
CA ALA A 5 1.84 9.58 -6.02
C ALA A 5 3.25 10.18 -6.04
N SER A 6 3.33 11.50 -6.05
CA SER A 6 4.52 12.29 -5.75
C SER A 6 4.23 13.25 -4.61
N VAL A 7 5.14 13.34 -3.66
CA VAL A 7 5.06 14.27 -2.52
C VAL A 7 6.23 15.24 -2.62
N LEU A 8 5.93 16.53 -2.67
CA LEU A 8 6.90 17.60 -2.66
C LEU A 8 6.72 18.43 -1.39
N VAL A 9 7.81 18.86 -0.79
CA VAL A 9 7.82 19.78 0.35
C VAL A 9 8.66 20.99 0.01
N ASN A 10 8.03 22.17 0.06
CA ASN A 10 8.63 23.44 -0.34
C ASN A 10 9.29 23.34 -1.73
N GLY A 11 8.61 22.67 -2.68
CA GLY A 11 9.07 22.43 -4.05
C GLY A 11 10.11 21.33 -4.24
N ASN A 12 10.57 20.67 -3.16
CA ASN A 12 11.56 19.58 -3.24
C ASN A 12 10.89 18.21 -3.22
N GLN A 13 11.28 17.30 -4.11
CA GLN A 13 10.74 15.93 -4.12
C GLN A 13 11.14 15.19 -2.83
N ALA A 14 10.13 14.83 -2.03
CA ALA A 14 10.29 14.10 -0.78
C ALA A 14 9.98 12.61 -0.92
N ALA A 15 9.01 12.23 -1.76
CA ALA A 15 8.68 10.82 -1.99
C ALA A 15 7.99 10.56 -3.33
N GLN A 16 8.06 9.32 -3.80
CA GLN A 16 7.27 8.81 -4.92
C GLN A 16 6.73 7.42 -4.55
N ARG A 17 5.46 7.16 -4.89
CA ARG A 17 4.84 5.84 -4.70
C ARG A 17 3.92 5.50 -5.88
N PRO A 18 4.33 4.61 -6.80
CA PRO A 18 3.52 4.20 -7.93
C PRO A 18 2.25 3.45 -7.52
N TYR A 19 2.40 2.46 -6.64
CA TYR A 19 1.30 1.56 -6.29
C TYR A 19 0.25 2.24 -5.40
N GLY A 20 -1.02 2.20 -5.83
CA GLY A 20 -2.06 3.06 -5.28
C GLY A 20 -2.75 2.59 -4.00
N TYR A 21 -2.48 1.33 -3.58
CA TYR A 21 -3.22 0.65 -2.51
C TYR A 21 -2.41 0.42 -1.23
N VAL A 22 -1.11 0.67 -1.26
CA VAL A 22 -0.24 0.58 -0.09
C VAL A 22 -0.12 1.94 0.59
N ASN A 23 0.07 1.90 1.90
CA ASN A 23 0.44 3.08 2.66
C ASN A 23 1.94 3.34 2.51
N PHE A 24 2.36 4.56 2.80
CA PHE A 24 3.78 4.90 2.88
C PHE A 24 3.97 6.12 3.78
N TYR A 25 5.18 6.21 4.33
CA TYR A 25 5.61 7.32 5.17
C TYR A 25 6.79 8.02 4.49
N THR A 26 6.91 9.32 4.71
CA THR A 26 8.06 10.12 4.24
C THR A 26 8.53 11.03 5.35
N ASP A 27 9.85 11.06 5.59
CA ASP A 27 10.45 11.98 6.56
C ASP A 27 10.55 13.36 5.93
N LEU A 28 9.74 14.29 6.46
CA LEU A 28 9.70 15.66 5.95
C LEU A 28 10.81 16.54 6.54
N THR A 29 11.44 16.10 7.63
CA THR A 29 12.40 16.90 8.43
C THR A 29 13.47 17.60 7.59
N PRO A 30 14.11 16.94 6.59
CA PRO A 30 15.15 17.58 5.79
C PRO A 30 14.66 18.72 4.88
N TYR A 31 13.36 18.82 4.64
CA TYR A 31 12.75 19.74 3.67
C TYR A 31 12.02 20.91 4.33
N LEU A 32 11.87 20.89 5.66
CA LEU A 32 11.15 21.92 6.40
C LEU A 32 11.98 23.19 6.58
N CYS A 33 11.31 24.33 6.58
CA CYS A 33 11.86 25.63 6.93
C CYS A 33 11.13 26.25 8.13
N GLU A 34 11.75 27.25 8.77
CA GLU A 34 11.08 28.03 9.81
C GLU A 34 9.87 28.78 9.24
N GLY A 35 8.72 28.67 9.90
CA GLY A 35 7.49 29.32 9.49
C GLY A 35 6.57 28.42 8.65
N GLU A 36 5.99 28.99 7.60
CA GLU A 36 5.03 28.30 6.75
C GLU A 36 5.73 27.33 5.80
N ASN A 37 5.19 26.12 5.70
CA ASN A 37 5.68 25.06 4.83
C ASN A 37 4.55 24.62 3.90
N GLU A 38 4.88 24.35 2.64
CA GLU A 38 3.95 23.83 1.64
C GLU A 38 4.22 22.35 1.38
N ILE A 39 3.17 21.53 1.40
CA ILE A 39 3.21 20.13 0.99
C ILE A 39 2.32 19.99 -0.23
N GLU A 40 2.94 19.73 -1.38
CA GLU A 40 2.24 19.44 -2.63
C GLU A 40 2.16 17.93 -2.83
N ILE A 41 0.96 17.45 -3.14
CA ILE A 41 0.70 16.04 -3.40
C ILE A 41 0.11 15.93 -4.81
N ILE A 42 0.83 15.23 -5.67
CA ILE A 42 0.39 14.92 -7.03
C ILE A 42 -0.02 13.46 -7.05
N ALA A 43 -1.25 13.17 -7.48
CA ALA A 43 -1.74 11.83 -7.75
C ALA A 43 -2.08 11.73 -9.23
N ASP A 44 -1.14 11.20 -10.02
CA ASP A 44 -1.32 11.08 -11.47
C ASP A 44 -2.07 9.79 -11.83
N ASN A 45 -3.28 9.98 -12.34
CA ASN A 45 -4.15 8.92 -12.82
C ASN A 45 -4.63 9.19 -14.25
N ALA A 46 -3.83 9.89 -15.07
CA ALA A 46 -4.21 10.26 -16.43
C ALA A 46 -4.27 9.04 -17.37
N ASP A 47 -3.33 8.11 -17.22
CA ASP A 47 -3.23 6.91 -18.05
C ASP A 47 -4.27 5.87 -17.64
N THR A 48 -5.32 5.69 -18.46
CA THR A 48 -6.44 4.78 -18.22
C THR A 48 -6.81 4.00 -19.50
N PRO A 49 -7.29 2.74 -19.41
CA PRO A 49 -7.62 1.99 -18.19
C PRO A 49 -6.39 1.36 -17.52
N ASN A 50 -6.34 1.47 -16.19
CA ASN A 50 -5.24 1.00 -15.34
C ASN A 50 -5.68 -0.01 -14.25
N ALA A 51 -6.97 -0.33 -14.19
CA ALA A 51 -7.56 -1.31 -13.28
C ALA A 51 -8.73 -2.04 -13.95
N ARG A 52 -9.01 -3.28 -13.53
CA ARG A 52 -10.16 -4.08 -14.01
C ARG A 52 -11.49 -3.68 -13.36
N TYR A 53 -11.43 -2.85 -12.32
CA TYR A 53 -12.56 -2.38 -11.52
C TYR A 53 -12.41 -0.87 -11.25
N TYR A 54 -13.46 -0.23 -10.74
CA TYR A 54 -13.40 1.18 -10.38
C TYR A 54 -12.38 1.39 -9.24
N SER A 55 -11.31 2.12 -9.55
CA SER A 55 -10.20 2.39 -8.62
C SER A 55 -10.32 3.74 -7.89
N GLY A 56 -11.10 4.68 -8.44
CA GLY A 56 -11.11 6.07 -7.99
C GLY A 56 -9.84 6.83 -8.39
N ALA A 57 -9.63 8.01 -7.79
CA ALA A 57 -8.44 8.83 -7.99
C ALA A 57 -8.16 9.70 -6.76
N GLY A 58 -6.89 10.02 -6.52
CA GLY A 58 -6.44 10.97 -5.49
C GLY A 58 -6.21 10.36 -4.10
N ILE A 59 -6.36 11.21 -3.08
CA ILE A 59 -6.20 10.87 -1.66
C ILE A 59 -7.52 10.32 -1.14
N TYR A 60 -7.68 9.00 -1.23
CA TYR A 60 -8.91 8.30 -0.84
C TYR A 60 -8.83 7.63 0.55
N ARG A 61 -7.67 7.70 1.21
CA ARG A 61 -7.44 7.24 2.60
C ARG A 61 -6.95 8.41 3.44
N GLU A 62 -7.08 8.26 4.75
CA GLU A 62 -6.61 9.23 5.75
C GLU A 62 -5.13 9.59 5.58
N VAL A 63 -4.80 10.84 5.93
CA VAL A 63 -3.44 11.38 5.93
C VAL A 63 -3.14 11.87 7.34
N HIS A 64 -1.97 11.49 7.85
CA HIS A 64 -1.51 11.84 9.18
C HIS A 64 -0.18 12.59 9.10
N LEU A 65 -0.04 13.66 9.89
CA LEU A 65 1.24 14.33 10.14
C LEU A 65 1.73 13.89 11.52
N LEU A 66 2.82 13.13 11.54
CA LEU A 66 3.41 12.62 12.78
C LEU A 66 4.58 13.51 13.19
N THR A 67 4.56 14.02 14.42
CA THR A 67 5.65 14.79 15.01
C THR A 67 6.24 14.02 16.19
N ALA A 68 7.57 13.93 16.23
CA ALA A 68 8.28 13.28 17.32
C ALA A 68 9.66 13.92 17.53
N GLY A 69 10.24 13.73 18.72
CA GLY A 69 11.62 14.15 19.01
C GLY A 69 12.66 13.19 18.39
N ASN A 70 13.93 13.36 18.76
CA ASN A 70 15.05 12.55 18.23
C ASN A 70 14.99 11.04 18.58
N SER A 71 14.00 10.61 19.37
CA SER A 71 13.76 9.21 19.70
C SER A 71 12.26 8.97 19.73
N TYR A 72 11.81 8.00 18.94
CA TYR A 72 10.40 7.67 18.78
C TYR A 72 10.22 6.20 18.44
N ILE A 73 9.02 5.68 18.72
CA ILE A 73 8.62 4.35 18.25
C ILE A 73 8.11 4.53 16.83
N THR A 74 8.64 3.75 15.89
CA THR A 74 8.15 3.77 14.52
C THR A 74 6.66 3.43 14.48
N PRO A 75 5.89 3.97 13.52
CA PRO A 75 4.53 3.48 13.27
C PRO A 75 4.49 1.94 13.29
N GLU A 76 3.44 1.38 13.89
CA GLU A 76 3.19 -0.08 13.97
C GLU A 76 4.11 -0.89 14.91
N GLY A 77 4.69 -0.27 15.94
CA GLY A 77 5.63 -0.92 16.86
C GLY A 77 5.07 -1.71 18.07
N ILE A 78 3.74 -1.79 18.28
CA ILE A 78 3.13 -2.36 19.52
C ILE A 78 2.06 -3.42 19.19
N LYS A 79 2.03 -4.50 19.99
CA LYS A 79 1.32 -5.76 19.74
C LYS A 79 0.08 -5.99 20.64
N ILE A 80 -1.05 -6.44 20.07
CA ILE A 80 -2.21 -7.00 20.78
C ILE A 80 -2.82 -8.16 19.96
N THR A 81 -3.47 -9.16 20.59
CA THR A 81 -4.20 -10.24 19.90
C THR A 81 -5.59 -10.52 20.51
N THR A 82 -6.59 -10.86 19.68
CA THR A 82 -7.97 -11.23 20.07
C THR A 82 -8.51 -12.42 19.23
N LYS A 83 -9.77 -12.85 19.41
CA LYS A 83 -10.42 -13.98 18.69
C LYS A 83 -11.53 -13.49 17.76
N SER A 84 -11.64 -14.07 16.56
CA SER A 84 -12.61 -13.72 15.48
C SER A 84 -13.48 -14.93 15.04
N GLN A 85 -14.60 -14.69 14.34
CA GLN A 85 -15.61 -15.72 14.00
C GLN A 85 -15.96 -15.85 12.49
N ASP A 86 -15.82 -14.80 11.67
CA ASP A 86 -16.12 -14.82 10.22
C ASP A 86 -14.92 -14.36 9.36
N ALA A 87 -14.96 -14.33 8.02
CA ALA A 87 -13.80 -13.99 7.18
C ALA A 87 -14.10 -13.15 5.92
N ILE A 88 -13.16 -12.29 5.53
CA ILE A 88 -13.15 -11.49 4.30
C ILE A 88 -11.84 -11.68 3.52
N ARG A 89 -11.89 -11.40 2.21
CA ARG A 89 -10.73 -11.29 1.31
C ARG A 89 -10.71 -9.90 0.68
N SER A 90 -9.57 -9.22 0.69
CA SER A 90 -9.40 -7.94 0.02
C SER A 90 -9.09 -8.09 -1.48
N SER A 91 -10.08 -8.54 -2.24
CA SER A 91 -9.92 -8.66 -3.70
C SER A 91 -9.75 -7.29 -4.37
N HIS A 92 -8.64 -6.97 -5.06
CA HIS A 92 -7.38 -7.71 -5.19
C HIS A 92 -6.19 -6.80 -4.85
N ASN A 93 -6.27 -6.13 -3.70
CA ASN A 93 -5.30 -5.13 -3.27
C ASN A 93 -5.38 -4.88 -1.75
N PRO A 94 -4.28 -4.38 -1.13
CA PRO A 94 -4.23 -4.17 0.31
C PRO A 94 -5.40 -3.35 0.81
N ILE A 95 -6.00 -3.80 1.90
CA ILE A 95 -7.16 -3.14 2.50
C ILE A 95 -6.72 -1.88 3.28
N SER A 96 -7.65 -1.00 3.65
CA SER A 96 -7.28 0.19 4.43
C SER A 96 -7.12 -0.16 5.92
N LYS A 97 -6.22 0.55 6.61
CA LYS A 97 -6.06 0.45 8.06
C LYS A 97 -7.40 0.60 8.81
N ALA A 98 -8.19 1.63 8.45
CA ALA A 98 -9.51 1.84 9.04
C ALA A 98 -10.47 0.64 8.85
N PHE A 99 -10.35 -0.12 7.76
CA PHE A 99 -11.13 -1.34 7.56
C PHE A 99 -10.60 -2.48 8.44
N LEU A 100 -9.28 -2.62 8.58
CA LEU A 100 -8.69 -3.59 9.51
C LEU A 100 -9.07 -3.29 10.96
N ASP A 101 -9.02 -2.02 11.37
CA ASP A 101 -9.48 -1.56 12.70
C ASP A 101 -10.94 -2.00 12.93
N ALA A 102 -11.80 -1.86 11.91
CA ALA A 102 -13.17 -2.35 11.98
C ALA A 102 -13.25 -3.89 12.03
N CYS A 103 -12.43 -4.62 11.27
CA CYS A 103 -12.40 -6.09 11.33
C CYS A 103 -11.98 -6.60 12.72
N ASP A 104 -11.02 -5.93 13.35
CA ASP A 104 -10.61 -6.24 14.72
C ASP A 104 -11.74 -5.98 15.72
N GLU A 105 -12.46 -4.86 15.57
CA GLU A 105 -13.57 -4.49 16.44
C GLU A 105 -14.77 -5.45 16.30
N TYR A 106 -15.13 -5.80 15.07
CA TYR A 106 -16.31 -6.63 14.78
C TYR A 106 -16.01 -8.14 14.78
N GLY A 107 -14.75 -8.55 14.83
CA GLY A 107 -14.35 -9.96 14.86
C GLY A 107 -14.45 -10.66 13.51
N LEU A 108 -13.85 -10.06 12.47
CA LEU A 108 -13.72 -10.62 11.12
C LEU A 108 -12.26 -10.99 10.84
N TYR A 109 -12.01 -12.19 10.35
CA TYR A 109 -10.73 -12.61 9.78
C TYR A 109 -10.52 -11.96 8.42
N VAL A 110 -9.28 -11.68 8.07
CA VAL A 110 -8.88 -11.01 6.83
C VAL A 110 -7.80 -11.86 6.16
N MET A 111 -8.05 -12.19 4.90
CA MET A 111 -7.00 -12.51 3.95
C MET A 111 -6.67 -11.25 3.18
N ASP A 112 -5.55 -10.59 3.52
CA ASP A 112 -5.13 -9.39 2.77
C ASP A 112 -4.36 -9.79 1.51
N GLU A 113 -4.69 -9.19 0.37
CA GLU A 113 -4.19 -9.57 -0.93
C GLU A 113 -3.40 -8.43 -1.57
N THR A 114 -2.20 -8.74 -2.06
CA THR A 114 -1.21 -7.71 -2.39
C THR A 114 -1.39 -7.15 -3.80
N TRP A 115 -1.73 -7.99 -4.79
CA TRP A 115 -1.84 -7.55 -6.19
C TRP A 115 -2.81 -8.39 -7.03
N ASP A 116 -3.17 -7.79 -8.17
CA ASP A 116 -3.87 -8.45 -9.25
C ASP A 116 -2.98 -8.76 -10.48
N TYR A 117 -1.71 -8.35 -10.47
CA TYR A 117 -0.75 -8.56 -11.56
C TYR A 117 0.66 -8.69 -10.98
N TRP A 118 1.58 -9.33 -11.72
CA TRP A 118 3.02 -9.26 -11.42
C TRP A 118 3.78 -8.71 -12.63
N LEU A 119 4.06 -9.56 -13.63
CA LEU A 119 4.90 -9.21 -14.77
C LEU A 119 4.09 -8.95 -16.03
N ILE A 120 2.93 -9.59 -16.16
CA ILE A 120 2.03 -9.45 -17.30
C ILE A 120 0.92 -8.50 -16.90
N CYS A 121 0.79 -7.42 -17.68
CA CYS A 121 -0.30 -6.46 -17.55
C CYS A 121 -1.65 -7.15 -17.77
N LYS A 122 -2.61 -6.91 -16.87
CA LYS A 122 -4.03 -7.20 -17.08
C LYS A 122 -4.76 -6.01 -17.72
N ASN A 123 -4.22 -4.80 -17.57
CA ASN A 123 -4.68 -3.59 -18.24
C ASN A 123 -3.50 -2.83 -18.85
N PRO A 124 -3.70 -2.05 -19.93
CA PRO A 124 -2.60 -1.35 -20.62
C PRO A 124 -1.74 -0.42 -19.75
N TYR A 125 -2.32 0.12 -18.67
CA TYR A 125 -1.67 1.11 -17.80
C TYR A 125 -1.61 0.69 -16.33
N ASP A 126 -1.69 -0.61 -16.04
CA ASP A 126 -1.42 -1.10 -14.68
C ASP A 126 0.09 -1.04 -14.34
N GLN A 127 0.44 -1.30 -13.08
CA GLN A 127 1.83 -1.21 -12.60
C GLN A 127 2.59 -2.55 -12.72
N ALA A 128 2.18 -3.44 -13.63
CA ALA A 128 2.88 -4.69 -13.83
C ALA A 128 4.29 -4.48 -14.43
N ASN A 129 5.03 -5.57 -14.56
CA ASN A 129 6.35 -5.61 -15.17
C ASN A 129 7.40 -4.77 -14.42
N GLU A 130 7.95 -3.71 -15.03
CA GLU A 130 9.10 -2.98 -14.51
C GLU A 130 8.79 -2.22 -13.21
N SER A 131 7.57 -1.67 -13.10
CA SER A 131 7.12 -1.01 -11.87
C SER A 131 7.02 -2.03 -10.72
N PHE A 132 6.34 -3.15 -10.95
CA PHE A 132 6.30 -4.27 -10.01
C PHE A 132 7.72 -4.75 -9.60
N LYS A 133 8.60 -5.04 -10.56
CA LYS A 133 9.99 -5.50 -10.29
C LYS A 133 10.76 -4.53 -9.39
N SER A 134 10.52 -3.23 -9.55
CA SER A 134 11.20 -2.17 -8.80
C SER A 134 10.65 -1.97 -7.39
N TRP A 135 9.35 -2.20 -7.18
CA TRP A 135 8.64 -1.75 -5.97
C TRP A 135 8.09 -2.87 -5.09
N TRP A 136 7.96 -4.11 -5.59
CA TRP A 136 7.23 -5.17 -4.89
C TRP A 136 7.67 -5.40 -3.44
N LYS A 137 8.98 -5.36 -3.15
CA LYS A 137 9.48 -5.54 -1.77
C LYS A 137 8.95 -4.46 -0.84
N ARG A 138 9.03 -3.20 -1.26
CA ARG A 138 8.56 -2.05 -0.48
C ARG A 138 7.05 -2.07 -0.30
N ASP A 139 6.33 -2.53 -1.30
CA ASP A 139 4.86 -2.67 -1.26
C ASP A 139 4.42 -3.76 -0.29
N VAL A 140 5.09 -4.92 -0.30
CA VAL A 140 4.89 -5.98 0.71
C VAL A 140 5.24 -5.48 2.10
N ASP A 141 6.40 -4.84 2.28
CA ASP A 141 6.82 -4.28 3.57
C ASP A 141 5.79 -3.27 4.10
N SER A 142 5.18 -2.50 3.21
CA SER A 142 4.17 -1.50 3.57
C SER A 142 2.82 -2.13 3.94
N MET A 143 2.37 -3.16 3.22
CA MET A 143 1.16 -3.93 3.58
C MET A 143 1.37 -4.61 4.94
N ILE A 144 2.42 -5.44 5.06
CA ILE A 144 2.72 -6.18 6.28
C ILE A 144 2.94 -5.23 7.47
N GLY A 145 3.60 -4.09 7.25
CA GLY A 145 3.87 -3.12 8.31
C GLY A 145 2.62 -2.72 9.08
N ILE A 146 1.49 -2.53 8.39
CA ILE A 146 0.21 -2.17 9.01
C ILE A 146 -0.51 -3.41 9.51
N ASP A 147 -0.58 -4.44 8.67
CA ASP A 147 -1.36 -5.65 8.92
C ASP A 147 -0.88 -6.45 10.12
N PHE A 148 0.43 -6.43 10.41
CA PHE A 148 1.08 -7.34 11.34
C PHE A 148 0.50 -7.31 12.76
N ASN A 149 -0.02 -6.17 13.21
CA ASN A 149 -0.61 -6.02 14.54
C ASN A 149 -2.14 -6.18 14.56
N HIS A 150 -2.78 -6.35 13.41
CA HIS A 150 -4.22 -6.58 13.31
C HIS A 150 -4.53 -8.06 13.52
N PRO A 151 -5.10 -8.48 14.67
CA PRO A 151 -5.46 -9.89 14.89
C PRO A 151 -6.47 -10.43 13.88
N SER A 152 -7.19 -9.56 13.17
CA SER A 152 -8.02 -9.94 12.04
C SER A 152 -7.21 -10.59 10.92
N VAL A 153 -5.98 -10.16 10.65
CA VAL A 153 -5.21 -10.64 9.50
C VAL A 153 -4.61 -12.02 9.79
N ILE A 154 -5.07 -13.03 9.06
CA ILE A 154 -4.68 -14.44 9.28
C ILE A 154 -3.97 -15.06 8.08
N MET A 155 -4.02 -14.42 6.92
CA MET A 155 -3.46 -14.93 5.68
C MET A 155 -3.09 -13.77 4.76
N TYR A 156 -1.97 -13.93 4.04
CA TYR A 156 -1.58 -13.04 2.95
C TYR A 156 -1.71 -13.77 1.62
N SER A 157 -2.40 -13.15 0.67
CA SER A 157 -2.48 -13.60 -0.71
C SER A 157 -1.53 -12.77 -1.57
N ILE A 158 -0.57 -13.41 -2.22
CA ILE A 158 0.48 -12.73 -3.00
C ILE A 158 0.03 -12.30 -4.40
N GLY A 159 -1.16 -12.74 -4.83
CA GLY A 159 -1.67 -12.44 -6.17
C GLY A 159 -2.96 -13.17 -6.53
N ASN A 160 -3.76 -12.56 -7.40
CA ASN A 160 -4.97 -13.17 -7.95
C ASN A 160 -4.80 -13.58 -9.41
N GLU A 161 -5.14 -14.83 -9.75
CA GLU A 161 -5.16 -15.33 -11.15
C GLU A 161 -3.89 -14.98 -11.94
N ILE A 162 -2.73 -15.18 -11.31
CA ILE A 162 -1.42 -14.84 -11.87
C ILE A 162 -1.02 -15.92 -12.89
N SER A 163 -1.19 -15.59 -14.17
CA SER A 163 -0.88 -16.48 -15.29
C SER A 163 0.60 -16.85 -15.39
N GLU A 164 1.47 -15.97 -14.90
CA GLU A 164 2.93 -16.05 -14.97
C GLU A 164 3.51 -17.21 -14.17
N LEU A 165 2.75 -17.77 -13.23
CA LEU A 165 3.10 -19.01 -12.53
C LEU A 165 3.29 -20.20 -13.49
N GLY A 166 2.72 -20.12 -14.70
CA GLY A 166 2.96 -21.06 -15.79
C GLY A 166 4.31 -20.88 -16.51
N THR A 167 5.08 -19.83 -16.17
CA THR A 167 6.36 -19.48 -16.82
C THR A 167 7.54 -19.66 -15.87
N GLN A 168 8.75 -19.88 -16.41
CA GLN A 168 9.97 -20.00 -15.62
C GLN A 168 10.30 -18.71 -14.84
N GLU A 169 10.07 -17.54 -15.44
CA GLU A 169 10.34 -16.25 -14.79
C GLU A 169 9.42 -16.03 -13.58
N GLY A 170 8.11 -16.26 -13.73
CA GLY A 170 7.15 -16.16 -12.63
C GLY A 170 7.39 -17.16 -11.50
N GLN A 171 7.81 -18.40 -11.82
CA GLN A 171 8.17 -19.40 -10.81
C GLN A 171 9.41 -19.00 -10.01
N THR A 172 10.39 -18.35 -10.64
CA THR A 172 11.62 -17.91 -9.97
C THR A 172 11.36 -16.79 -8.97
N LEU A 173 10.33 -15.96 -9.19
CA LEU A 173 9.92 -14.92 -8.24
C LEU A 173 9.26 -15.46 -6.97
N CYS A 174 8.76 -16.70 -7.00
CA CYS A 174 8.09 -17.35 -5.87
C CYS A 174 9.04 -18.20 -5.00
N ALA A 175 10.27 -18.44 -5.47
CA ALA A 175 11.26 -19.33 -4.85
C ALA A 175 12.15 -18.60 -3.86
#